data_AF-A0A3M3B3M2-F1
#
_entry.id   AF-A0A3M3B3M2-F1
#
_cell.length_a   1.000
_cell.length_b   1.000
_cell.length_c   1.000
_cell.angle_alpha   90.00
_cell.angle_beta   90.00
_cell.angle_gamma   90.00
#
_symmetry.space_group_name_H-M   'P 1'
#
loop_
_entity.id
_entity.type
_entity.pdbx_description
1 polymer ?
#
loop_
_entity_poly.entity_id
_entity_poly.type
_entity_poly.pdbx_seq_one_letter_code
_entity_poly.pdbx_strand_id
1 'polypeptide(L)'
;SPSGIREPVHRATCKTIEPEEIWRVIGNYASAAARAKAGGLDGVELSAVHQHMIDQFWSPRVNKRTDEWGGSFENRMRFGLEVIKAVRKEVGPDFCVGLRICGDEFHPDGLSHEDMKQIAKYYDDTGLIDFLGVVGSG
;
A
#
# COMPACT_ATOMS: atom_id res chain seq x y z
N SER A 1 -0.84 -10.36 6.93
CA SER A 1 -0.89 -8.97 7.44
C SER A 1 0.46 -8.65 8.07
N PRO A 2 0.81 -7.38 8.32
CA PRO A 2 2.11 -7.03 8.88
C PRO A 2 2.34 -7.57 10.30
N SER A 3 1.28 -7.78 11.10
CA SER A 3 1.43 -8.16 12.52
C SER A 3 0.38 -9.14 13.05
N GLY A 4 -0.36 -9.82 12.17
CA GLY A 4 -1.28 -10.88 12.57
C GLY A 4 -2.44 -10.44 13.47
N ILE A 5 -2.78 -9.15 13.49
CA ILE A 5 -3.92 -8.62 14.25
C ILE A 5 -5.22 -9.16 13.64
N ARG A 6 -6.14 -9.59 14.52
CA ARG A 6 -7.43 -10.13 14.12
C ARG A 6 -8.26 -9.06 13.41
N GLU A 7 -8.74 -9.39 12.23
CA GLU A 7 -9.57 -8.50 11.44
C GLU A 7 -11.04 -8.56 11.94
N PRO A 8 -11.70 -7.42 12.22
CA PRO A 8 -13.02 -7.42 12.89
C PRO A 8 -14.17 -8.05 12.09
N VAL A 9 -14.19 -7.85 10.76
CA VAL A 9 -15.32 -8.21 9.89
C VAL A 9 -15.38 -9.71 9.64
N HIS A 10 -14.28 -10.30 9.17
CA HIS A 10 -14.15 -11.71 8.84
C HIS A 10 -13.72 -12.55 10.05
N ARG A 11 -13.33 -11.88 11.15
CA ARG A 11 -12.94 -12.50 12.43
C ARG A 11 -11.73 -13.43 12.34
N ALA A 12 -11.06 -13.44 11.20
CA ALA A 12 -9.88 -14.24 10.93
C ALA A 12 -8.64 -13.58 11.53
N THR A 13 -7.70 -14.42 11.96
CA THR A 13 -6.35 -13.97 12.32
C THR A 13 -5.47 -14.26 11.14
N CYS A 14 -5.04 -13.21 10.44
CA CYS A 14 -4.12 -13.38 9.32
C CYS A 14 -2.76 -13.86 9.85
N LYS A 15 -2.08 -14.69 9.07
CA LYS A 15 -0.66 -14.97 9.29
C LYS A 15 0.13 -13.64 9.23
N THR A 16 1.08 -13.48 10.17
CA THR A 16 2.10 -12.43 10.10
C THR A 16 3.02 -12.72 8.94
N ILE A 17 3.12 -11.80 7.99
CA ILE A 17 3.95 -11.96 6.79
C ILE A 17 5.44 -11.86 7.13
N GLU A 18 6.26 -12.79 6.65
CA GLU A 18 7.72 -12.74 6.81
C GLU A 18 8.40 -11.97 5.64
N PRO A 19 9.64 -11.47 5.80
CA PRO A 19 10.31 -10.65 4.79
C PRO A 19 10.37 -11.27 3.38
N GLU A 20 10.64 -12.57 3.28
CA GLU A 20 10.64 -13.30 2.01
C GLU A 20 9.26 -13.30 1.33
N GLU A 21 8.20 -13.36 2.12
CA GLU A 21 6.83 -13.28 1.62
C GLU A 21 6.45 -11.86 1.21
N ILE A 22 6.97 -10.84 1.90
CA ILE A 22 6.81 -9.43 1.52
C ILE A 22 7.35 -9.23 0.10
N TRP A 23 8.60 -9.67 -0.16
CA TRP A 23 9.20 -9.56 -1.49
C TRP A 23 8.45 -10.37 -2.55
N ARG A 24 7.95 -11.56 -2.21
CA ARG A 24 7.08 -12.34 -3.10
C ARG A 24 5.80 -11.57 -3.45
N VAL A 25 5.14 -10.96 -2.46
CA VAL A 25 3.91 -10.18 -2.69
C VAL A 25 4.19 -8.95 -3.55
N ILE A 26 5.30 -8.23 -3.31
CA ILE A 26 5.75 -7.13 -4.17
C ILE A 26 5.91 -7.59 -5.63
N GLY A 27 6.57 -8.73 -5.85
CA GLY A 27 6.71 -9.32 -7.19
C GLY A 27 5.37 -9.70 -7.84
N ASN A 28 4.39 -10.12 -7.03
CA ASN A 28 3.05 -10.44 -7.51
C ASN A 28 2.28 -9.20 -7.99
N TYR A 29 2.42 -8.05 -7.32
CA TYR A 29 1.86 -6.78 -7.79
C TYR A 29 2.46 -6.38 -9.14
N ALA A 30 3.78 -6.43 -9.28
CA ALA A 30 4.46 -6.13 -10.54
C ALA A 30 3.98 -7.07 -11.66
N SER A 31 3.94 -8.37 -11.40
CA SER A 31 3.46 -9.37 -12.36
C SER A 31 1.99 -9.15 -12.76
N ALA A 32 1.15 -8.69 -11.83
CA ALA A 32 -0.24 -8.37 -12.13
C ALA A 32 -0.36 -7.13 -13.04
N ALA A 33 0.42 -6.09 -12.77
CA ALA A 33 0.49 -4.90 -13.62
C ALA A 33 1.04 -5.22 -15.01
N ALA A 34 2.04 -6.11 -15.11
CA ALA A 34 2.55 -6.64 -16.38
C ALA A 34 1.44 -7.27 -17.23
N ARG A 35 0.62 -8.13 -16.60
CA ARG A 35 -0.52 -8.79 -17.25
C ARG A 35 -1.59 -7.78 -17.66
N ALA A 36 -1.86 -6.77 -16.83
CA ALA A 36 -2.79 -5.71 -17.18
C ALA A 36 -2.33 -4.98 -18.45
N LYS A 37 -1.06 -4.57 -18.50
CA LYS A 37 -0.46 -3.94 -19.68
C LYS A 37 -0.48 -4.85 -20.90
N ALA A 38 -0.09 -6.12 -20.76
CA ALA A 38 -0.15 -7.10 -21.85
C ALA A 38 -1.58 -7.34 -22.36
N GLY A 39 -2.58 -7.16 -21.49
CA GLY A 39 -4.00 -7.21 -21.82
C GLY A 39 -4.54 -5.95 -22.52
N GLY A 40 -3.69 -4.94 -22.77
CA GLY A 40 -4.07 -3.71 -23.48
C GLY A 40 -4.79 -2.67 -22.61
N LEU A 41 -4.70 -2.77 -21.28
CA LEU A 41 -5.14 -1.69 -20.38
C LEU A 41 -4.18 -0.50 -20.48
N ASP A 42 -4.66 0.71 -20.23
CA ASP A 42 -3.84 1.94 -20.25
C ASP A 42 -3.11 2.20 -18.91
N GLY A 43 -3.56 1.54 -17.84
CA GLY A 43 -3.04 1.78 -16.50
C GLY A 43 -3.54 0.81 -15.44
N VAL A 44 -3.01 0.96 -14.23
CA VAL A 44 -3.50 0.29 -13.02
C VAL A 44 -3.61 1.27 -11.87
N GLU A 45 -4.53 0.98 -10.96
CA GLU A 45 -4.64 1.66 -9.68
C GLU A 45 -4.30 0.67 -8.56
N LEU A 46 -3.29 1.01 -7.75
CA LEU A 46 -2.89 0.21 -6.60
C LEU A 46 -3.80 0.51 -5.42
N SER A 47 -4.47 -0.51 -4.91
CA SER A 47 -5.37 -0.37 -3.77
C SER A 47 -4.61 -0.30 -2.45
N ALA A 48 -4.70 0.85 -1.78
CA ALA A 48 -4.14 1.12 -0.45
C ALA A 48 -5.21 1.77 0.44
N VAL A 49 -6.34 1.08 0.56
CA VAL A 49 -7.52 1.48 1.31
C VAL A 49 -8.26 0.24 1.81
N HIS A 50 -9.21 0.39 2.74
CA HIS A 50 -10.07 -0.70 3.23
C HIS A 50 -9.33 -1.84 3.95
N GLN A 51 -8.23 -1.50 4.63
CA GLN A 51 -7.37 -2.44 5.35
C GLN A 51 -6.89 -3.57 4.43
N HIS A 52 -6.56 -3.22 3.18
CA HIS A 52 -5.87 -4.09 2.25
C HIS A 52 -4.37 -4.15 2.59
N MET A 53 -3.56 -4.76 1.72
CA MET A 53 -2.19 -5.06 2.08
C MET A 53 -1.38 -3.78 2.32
N ILE A 54 -1.45 -2.78 1.43
CA ILE A 54 -0.57 -1.61 1.49
C ILE A 54 -0.87 -0.73 2.70
N ASP A 55 -2.14 -0.38 2.91
CA ASP A 55 -2.57 0.49 4.01
C ASP A 55 -2.48 -0.20 5.38
N GLN A 56 -2.56 -1.53 5.45
CA GLN A 56 -2.22 -2.25 6.67
C GLN A 56 -0.78 -1.99 7.12
N PHE A 57 0.18 -1.86 6.20
CA PHE A 57 1.57 -1.50 6.55
C PHE A 57 1.68 -0.04 6.99
N TRP A 58 0.84 0.84 6.46
CA TRP A 58 0.81 2.25 6.85
C TRP A 58 0.23 2.42 8.25
N SER A 59 -0.87 1.76 8.58
CA SER A 59 -1.57 2.06 9.82
C SER A 59 -0.79 1.58 11.05
N PRO A 60 -0.40 2.47 11.99
CA PRO A 60 0.25 2.07 13.24
C PRO A 60 -0.69 1.24 14.11
N ARG A 61 -2.01 1.28 13.85
CA ARG A 61 -3.01 0.41 14.48
C ARG A 61 -2.77 -1.06 14.16
N VAL A 62 -2.41 -1.36 12.91
CA VAL A 62 -2.28 -2.73 12.40
C VAL A 62 -0.83 -3.19 12.30
N ASN A 63 0.08 -2.30 11.91
CA ASN A 63 1.50 -2.60 11.80
C ASN A 63 2.22 -2.31 13.12
N LYS A 64 2.52 -3.39 13.85
CA LYS A 64 3.28 -3.41 15.11
C LYS A 64 4.70 -3.97 14.93
N ARG A 65 5.19 -4.04 13.69
CA ARG A 65 6.54 -4.54 13.41
C ARG A 65 7.60 -3.58 13.95
N THR A 66 8.75 -4.15 14.34
CA THR A 66 9.93 -3.43 14.83
C THR A 66 11.12 -3.54 13.88
N ASP A 67 10.93 -4.16 12.72
CA ASP A 67 11.93 -4.27 11.66
C ASP A 67 11.82 -3.11 10.66
N GLU A 68 12.52 -3.21 9.52
CA GLU A 68 12.53 -2.18 8.48
C GLU A 68 11.17 -1.93 7.80
N TRP A 69 10.16 -2.75 8.09
CA TRP A 69 8.81 -2.64 7.53
C TRP A 69 7.79 -2.05 8.51
N GLY A 70 8.22 -1.61 9.71
CA GLY A 70 7.36 -0.96 10.69
C GLY A 70 8.10 -0.01 11.63
N GLY A 71 7.37 0.50 12.62
CA GLY A 71 7.87 1.52 13.54
C GLY A 71 7.79 2.92 12.94
N SER A 72 8.91 3.40 12.36
CA SER A 72 8.98 4.77 11.82
C SER A 72 8.03 4.98 10.65
N PHE A 73 7.74 6.24 10.34
CA PHE A 73 6.92 6.59 9.17
C PHE A 73 7.50 6.01 7.88
N GLU A 74 8.79 6.18 7.65
CA GLU A 74 9.50 5.73 6.44
C GLU A 74 9.44 4.21 6.29
N ASN A 75 9.63 3.48 7.39
CA ASN A 75 9.54 2.02 7.39
C ASN A 75 8.13 1.52 7.09
N ARG A 76 7.10 2.18 7.64
CA ARG A 76 5.70 1.88 7.34
C ARG A 76 5.37 2.15 5.87
N MET A 77 5.93 3.21 5.28
CA MET A 77 5.74 3.52 3.85
C MET A 77 6.54 2.61 2.91
N ARG A 78 7.60 1.95 3.40
CA ARG A 78 8.51 1.13 2.59
C ARG A 78 7.79 0.10 1.75
N PHE A 79 6.82 -0.62 2.31
CA PHE A 79 6.08 -1.64 1.58
C PHE A 79 5.38 -1.08 0.33
N GLY A 80 4.58 -0.01 0.50
CA GLY A 80 3.90 0.64 -0.63
C GLY A 80 4.88 1.19 -1.65
N LEU A 81 5.99 1.78 -1.19
CA LEU A 81 7.03 2.32 -2.08
C LEU A 81 7.70 1.22 -2.92
N GLU A 82 8.06 0.09 -2.31
CA GLU A 82 8.68 -1.03 -3.03
C GLU A 82 7.69 -1.70 -4.01
N VAL A 83 6.39 -1.76 -3.67
CA VAL A 83 5.34 -2.16 -4.62
C VAL A 83 5.32 -1.24 -5.83
N ILE A 84 5.25 0.08 -5.62
CA ILE A 84 5.21 1.07 -6.70
C ILE A 84 6.46 0.98 -7.58
N LYS A 85 7.66 0.89 -6.98
CA LYS A 85 8.92 0.72 -7.71
C LYS A 85 8.92 -0.55 -8.58
N ALA A 86 8.49 -1.68 -8.00
CA ALA A 86 8.44 -2.94 -8.73
C ALA A 86 7.45 -2.89 -9.89
N VAL A 87 6.27 -2.31 -9.68
CA VAL A 87 5.27 -2.08 -10.73
C VAL A 87 5.84 -1.19 -11.82
N ARG A 88 6.43 -0.04 -11.47
CA ARG A 88 7.03 0.89 -12.44
C ARG A 88 8.15 0.28 -13.27
N LYS A 89 9.00 -0.54 -12.66
CA LYS A 89 10.04 -1.28 -13.37
C LYS A 89 9.46 -2.17 -14.47
N GLU A 90 8.29 -2.76 -14.23
CA GLU A 90 7.66 -3.72 -15.13
C GLU A 90 6.82 -3.05 -16.24
N VAL A 91 6.07 -1.99 -15.89
CA VAL A 91 5.16 -1.34 -16.84
C VAL A 91 5.77 -0.13 -17.55
N GLY A 92 6.88 0.41 -17.07
CA GLY A 92 7.55 1.57 -17.64
C GLY A 92 6.87 2.91 -17.31
N PRO A 93 7.45 4.02 -17.79
CA PRO A 93 6.98 5.37 -17.47
C PRO A 93 5.68 5.77 -18.20
N ASP A 94 5.43 5.24 -19.41
CA ASP A 94 4.28 5.64 -20.24
C ASP A 94 2.96 4.97 -19.85
N PHE A 95 2.99 4.04 -18.89
CA PHE A 95 1.82 3.31 -18.42
C PHE A 95 1.28 3.96 -17.15
N CYS A 96 -0.02 4.27 -17.10
CA CYS A 96 -0.58 5.02 -15.97
C CYS A 96 -0.60 4.17 -14.69
N VAL A 97 -0.02 4.68 -13.60
CA VAL A 97 -0.01 4.03 -12.28
C VAL A 97 -0.54 5.00 -11.23
N GLY A 98 -1.71 4.69 -10.70
CA GLY A 98 -2.32 5.43 -9.58
C GLY A 98 -2.22 4.70 -8.26
N LEU A 99 -2.47 5.43 -7.18
CA LEU A 99 -2.58 4.90 -5.82
C LEU A 99 -3.92 5.33 -5.22
N ARG A 100 -4.73 4.38 -4.79
CA ARG A 100 -6.03 4.63 -4.14
C ARG A 100 -5.87 4.61 -2.64
N ILE A 101 -6.23 5.70 -1.97
CA ILE A 101 -6.07 5.90 -0.53
C ILE A 101 -7.38 6.34 0.14
N CYS A 102 -7.51 6.08 1.44
CA CYS A 102 -8.56 6.71 2.25
C CYS A 102 -8.19 8.15 2.64
N GLY A 103 -9.20 8.99 2.85
CA GLY A 103 -9.02 10.33 3.40
C GLY A 103 -8.80 10.35 4.91
N ASP A 104 -9.33 9.35 5.63
CA ASP A 104 -9.21 9.15 7.08
C ASP A 104 -9.64 7.69 7.41
N GLU A 105 -9.00 7.04 8.39
CA GLU A 105 -9.44 5.70 8.86
C GLU A 105 -10.65 5.74 9.79
N PHE A 106 -11.04 6.94 10.27
CA PHE A 106 -12.11 7.19 11.24
C PHE A 106 -12.01 6.31 12.49
N HIS A 107 -10.79 6.04 12.94
CA HIS A 107 -10.51 5.24 14.12
C HIS A 107 -9.59 6.03 15.07
N PRO A 108 -9.87 6.08 16.38
CA PRO A 108 -9.08 6.86 17.34
C PRO A 108 -7.57 6.53 17.32
N ASP A 109 -7.24 5.25 17.16
CA ASP A 109 -5.84 4.76 17.07
C ASP A 109 -5.34 4.56 15.62
N GLY A 110 -6.07 5.06 14.62
CA GLY A 110 -5.79 4.90 13.19
C GLY A 110 -5.02 6.07 12.58
N LEU A 111 -4.95 6.09 11.25
CA LEU A 111 -4.42 7.22 10.48
C LEU A 111 -5.47 8.33 10.36
N SER A 112 -5.12 9.52 10.83
CA SER A 112 -5.95 10.72 10.71
C SER A 112 -5.86 11.33 9.30
N HIS A 113 -6.74 12.28 9.01
CA HIS A 113 -6.66 13.07 7.79
C HIS A 113 -5.30 13.76 7.56
N GLU A 114 -4.65 14.25 8.61
CA GLU A 114 -3.33 14.88 8.48
C GLU A 114 -2.23 13.85 8.21
N ASP A 115 -2.32 12.65 8.80
CA ASP A 115 -1.43 11.54 8.45
C ASP A 115 -1.61 11.14 6.98
N MET A 116 -2.86 11.06 6.50
CA MET A 116 -3.14 10.72 5.10
C MET A 116 -2.62 11.77 4.12
N LYS A 117 -2.66 13.07 4.47
CA LYS A 117 -2.00 14.12 3.68
C LYS A 117 -0.49 13.93 3.63
N GLN A 118 0.14 13.61 4.76
CA GLN A 118 1.57 13.34 4.81
C GLN A 118 1.95 12.13 3.94
N ILE A 119 1.15 11.06 3.99
CA ILE A 119 1.32 9.86 3.17
C ILE A 119 1.15 10.20 1.68
N ALA A 120 0.09 10.92 1.33
CA ALA A 120 -0.18 11.36 -0.04
C ALA A 120 1.01 12.16 -0.60
N LYS A 121 1.49 13.15 0.18
CA LYS A 121 2.67 13.94 -0.19
C LYS A 121 3.92 13.08 -0.34
N TYR A 122 4.16 12.14 0.58
CA TYR A 122 5.33 11.26 0.52
C TYR A 122 5.38 10.47 -0.78
N TYR A 123 4.25 9.91 -1.24
CA TYR A 123 4.21 9.16 -2.50
C TYR A 123 4.25 10.08 -3.73
N ASP A 124 3.58 11.23 -3.68
CA ASP A 124 3.64 12.25 -4.75
C ASP A 124 5.08 12.73 -4.99
N ASP A 125 5.83 13.03 -3.92
CA ASP A 125 7.23 13.49 -3.97
C ASP A 125 8.18 12.47 -4.64
N THR A 126 7.78 11.20 -4.77
CA THR A 126 8.59 10.19 -5.48
C THR A 126 8.56 10.36 -7.00
N GLY A 127 7.54 11.02 -7.54
CA GLY A 127 7.29 11.09 -8.99
C GLY A 127 6.98 9.73 -9.64
N LEU A 128 6.69 8.69 -8.84
CA LEU A 128 6.44 7.34 -9.34
C LEU A 128 4.94 7.02 -9.52
N ILE A 129 4.02 7.90 -9.13
CA ILE A 129 2.59 7.74 -9.34
C ILE A 129 2.06 8.91 -10.16
N ASP A 130 1.06 8.65 -11.01
CA ASP A 130 0.48 9.66 -11.90
C ASP A 130 -0.73 10.34 -11.29
N PHE A 131 -1.41 9.68 -10.35
CA PHE A 131 -2.57 10.23 -9.66
C PHE A 131 -2.81 9.55 -8.31
N LEU A 132 -3.57 10.25 -7.47
CA LEU A 132 -4.11 9.75 -6.20
C LEU A 132 -5.63 9.68 -6.28
N GLY A 133 -6.18 8.48 -6.09
CA GLY A 133 -7.62 8.27 -5.94
C GLY A 133 -8.00 8.34 -4.45
N VAL A 134 -8.71 9.38 -4.02
CA VAL A 134 -9.10 9.53 -2.61
C VAL A 134 -10.54 9.11 -2.40
N VAL A 135 -10.76 8.19 -1.45
CA VAL A 135 -12.12 7.80 -1.01
C VAL A 135 -12.42 8.31 0.39
N GLY A 136 -13.71 8.53 0.66
CA GLY A 136 -14.18 9.17 1.88
C GLY A 136 -13.87 8.39 3.16
N SER A 137 -13.99 7.05 3.14
CA SER A 137 -13.81 6.21 4.34
C SER A 137 -12.79 5.10 4.10
N GLY A 138 -11.90 4.89 5.07
CA GLY A 138 -11.10 3.67 5.22
C GLY A 138 -11.90 2.46 5.70
#